data_AF-A0A1G3PDN5-F1
#
_entry.id   AF-A0A1G3PDN5-F1
#
_cell.length_a   1.000
_cell.length_b   1.000
_cell.length_c   1.000
_cell.angle_alpha   90.00
_cell.angle_beta   90.00
_cell.angle_gamma   90.00
#
_symmetry.space_group_name_H-M   'P 1'
#
loop_
_entity.id
_entity.type
_entity.pdbx_description
1 polymer ?
#
loop_
_entity_poly.entity_id
_entity_poly.type
_entity_poly.pdbx_seq_one_letter_code
_entity_poly.pdbx_strand_id
1 'polypeptide(L)'
;MGFRFFSSVKFLRIALGIFFLVLGFYGISQSINEGIFGLNNPVHKDNQTIEIIFGIIELLCGFLLLSGLFVFGSSSAVHLGGLIVLIFWLARIVLQSFIWGIIISDRGISFRPNIYQWILTFVTSLLIASAINVVVNRYDNR
;
A
#
# COMPACT_ATOMS: atom_id res chain seq x y z
N MET A 1 6.73 -30.70 -11.27
CA MET A 1 7.40 -29.39 -11.44
C MET A 1 6.83 -28.34 -10.45
N GLY A 2 6.76 -28.64 -9.13
CA GLY A 2 5.94 -27.86 -8.18
C GLY A 2 6.64 -27.26 -6.96
N PHE A 3 7.94 -27.51 -6.76
CA PHE A 3 8.61 -27.15 -5.51
C PHE A 3 9.17 -25.71 -5.47
N ARG A 4 9.42 -25.09 -6.63
CA ARG A 4 10.04 -23.75 -6.71
C ARG A 4 9.07 -22.58 -6.46
N PHE A 5 7.82 -22.68 -6.90
CA PHE A 5 6.81 -21.61 -6.72
C PHE A 5 6.48 -21.32 -5.25
N PHE A 6 6.57 -22.32 -4.37
CA PHE A 6 6.31 -22.15 -2.95
C PHE A 6 7.32 -21.25 -2.25
N SER A 7 8.57 -21.21 -2.72
CA SER A 7 9.59 -20.33 -2.16
C SER A 7 9.39 -18.88 -2.63
N SER A 8 9.09 -18.67 -3.91
CA SER A 8 8.94 -17.34 -4.50
C SER A 8 7.77 -16.54 -3.92
N VAL A 9 6.61 -17.15 -3.69
CA VAL A 9 5.45 -16.44 -3.10
C VAL A 9 5.66 -16.12 -1.62
N LYS A 10 6.32 -17.01 -0.87
CA LYS A 10 6.70 -16.73 0.53
C LYS A 10 7.68 -15.56 0.60
N PHE A 11 8.65 -15.52 -0.31
CA PHE A 11 9.60 -14.41 -0.40
C PHE A 11 8.90 -13.10 -0.75
N LEU A 12 8.02 -13.09 -1.75
CA LEU A 12 7.20 -11.92 -2.12
C LEU A 12 6.38 -11.43 -0.93
N ARG A 13 5.80 -12.35 -0.16
CA ARG A 13 5.04 -12.04 1.03
C ARG A 13 5.88 -11.42 2.15
N ILE A 14 7.09 -11.92 2.40
CA ILE A 14 8.04 -11.31 3.34
C ILE A 14 8.38 -9.90 2.88
N ALA A 15 8.71 -9.73 1.59
CA ALA A 15 9.07 -8.43 1.02
C ALA A 15 7.91 -7.42 1.16
N LEU A 16 6.68 -7.83 0.83
CA LEU A 16 5.48 -7.00 1.01
C LEU A 16 5.22 -6.68 2.49
N GLY A 17 5.35 -7.66 3.38
CA GLY A 17 5.18 -7.45 4.81
C GLY A 17 6.14 -6.40 5.36
N ILE A 18 7.44 -6.53 5.04
CA ILE A 18 8.46 -5.56 5.41
C ILE A 18 8.17 -4.19 4.77
N PHE A 19 7.82 -4.16 3.48
CA PHE A 19 7.47 -2.94 2.77
C PHE A 19 6.35 -2.17 3.50
N PHE A 20 5.24 -2.84 3.82
CA PHE A 20 4.13 -2.23 4.54
C PHE A 20 4.49 -1.78 5.96
N LEU A 21 5.36 -2.53 6.67
CA LEU A 21 5.84 -2.11 7.99
C LEU A 21 6.68 -0.83 7.93
N VAL A 22 7.61 -0.75 6.98
CA VAL A 22 8.46 0.44 6.80
C VAL A 22 7.62 1.65 6.40
N LEU A 23 6.70 1.44 5.44
CA LEU A 23 5.82 2.49 4.96
C LEU A 23 4.89 3.00 6.07
N GLY A 24 4.31 2.10 6.85
CA GLY A 24 3.46 2.46 7.97
C GLY A 24 4.22 3.17 9.10
N PHE A 25 5.46 2.78 9.35
CA PHE A 25 6.33 3.49 10.29
C PHE A 25 6.63 4.92 9.83
N TYR A 26 6.87 5.13 8.54
CA TYR A 26 7.06 6.49 8.00
C TYR A 26 5.81 7.35 8.11
N GLY A 27 4.63 6.78 7.79
CA GLY A 27 3.33 7.45 7.97
C GLY A 27 3.07 7.97 9.38
N ILE A 28 3.55 7.24 10.40
CA ILE A 28 3.42 7.65 11.80
C ILE A 28 4.52 8.63 12.20
N SER A 29 5.74 8.45 11.71
CA SER A 29 6.90 9.22 12.17
C SER A 29 6.85 10.68 11.71
N GLN A 30 6.21 10.98 10.57
CA GLN A 30 5.98 12.32 9.98
C GLN A 30 7.19 13.26 9.80
N SER A 31 8.34 12.88 10.35
CA SER A 31 9.62 13.58 10.38
C SER A 31 10.57 13.06 9.31
N ILE A 32 10.17 11.98 8.62
CA ILE A 32 10.95 11.31 7.57
C ILE A 32 10.24 11.53 6.24
N ASN A 33 10.99 11.95 5.22
CA ASN A 33 10.46 12.14 3.89
C ASN A 33 10.07 10.78 3.27
N GLU A 34 8.77 10.52 3.13
CA GLU A 34 8.21 9.33 2.48
C GLU A 34 8.45 9.29 0.95
N GLY A 35 9.03 10.36 0.39
CA GLY A 35 9.33 10.47 -1.03
C GLY A 35 8.06 10.39 -1.88
N ILE A 36 8.05 9.47 -2.84
CA ILE A 36 6.93 9.29 -3.76
C ILE A 36 5.68 8.65 -3.14
N PHE A 37 5.77 8.18 -1.89
CA PHE A 37 4.64 7.56 -1.18
C PHE A 37 3.97 8.50 -0.16
N GLY A 38 4.57 9.66 0.11
CA GLY A 38 4.00 10.64 1.02
C GLY A 38 2.63 11.12 0.54
N LEU A 39 1.71 11.30 1.50
CA LEU A 39 0.38 11.83 1.23
C LEU A 39 0.35 13.37 1.41
N ASN A 40 1.40 13.93 1.99
CA ASN A 40 1.65 15.36 2.14
C ASN A 40 1.91 16.05 0.80
N ASN A 41 0.84 16.51 0.16
CA ASN A 41 0.94 17.50 -0.90
C ASN A 41 1.16 18.90 -0.26
N PRO A 42 2.10 19.75 -0.72
CA PRO A 42 2.33 21.11 -0.20
C PRO A 42 1.10 22.03 -0.09
N VAL A 43 -0.01 21.70 -0.76
CA VAL A 43 -1.29 22.43 -0.71
C VAL A 43 -2.15 22.01 0.50
N HIS A 44 -1.92 20.85 1.12
CA HIS A 44 -2.71 20.31 2.24
C HIS A 44 -1.81 19.93 3.43
N LYS A 45 -1.08 20.92 3.97
CA LYS A 45 -0.17 20.75 5.12
C LYS A 45 -0.82 20.23 6.41
N ASP A 46 -2.15 20.22 6.51
CA ASP A 46 -2.90 19.85 7.72
C ASP A 46 -3.45 18.40 7.72
N ASN A 47 -3.16 17.59 6.70
CA ASN A 47 -3.65 16.20 6.65
C ASN A 47 -2.79 15.18 7.41
N GLN A 48 -2.04 15.64 8.41
CA GLN A 48 -1.22 14.80 9.31
C GLN A 48 -2.02 13.64 9.92
N THR A 49 -3.28 13.89 10.30
CA THR A 49 -4.15 12.85 10.85
C THR A 49 -4.38 11.70 9.88
N ILE A 50 -4.50 11.98 8.58
CA ILE A 50 -4.77 10.95 7.56
C ILE A 50 -3.53 10.10 7.33
N GLU A 51 -2.34 10.71 7.30
CA GLU A 51 -1.07 9.96 7.19
C GLU A 51 -0.87 9.00 8.37
N ILE A 52 -1.16 9.44 9.59
CA ILE A 52 -1.08 8.58 10.78
C ILE A 52 -2.07 7.41 10.67
N ILE A 53 -3.31 7.67 10.24
CA ILE A 53 -4.33 6.63 10.07
C ILE A 53 -3.87 5.60 9.02
N PHE A 54 -3.42 6.06 7.85
CA PHE A 54 -2.87 5.17 6.82
C PHE A 54 -1.65 4.42 7.33
N GLY A 55 -0.76 5.08 8.07
CA GLY A 55 0.44 4.46 8.63
C GLY A 55 0.12 3.34 9.63
N ILE A 56 -0.87 3.54 10.50
CA ILE A 56 -1.36 2.51 11.43
C ILE A 56 -1.95 1.33 10.64
N ILE A 57 -2.80 1.61 9.65
CA ILE A 57 -3.41 0.56 8.80
C ILE A 57 -2.32 -0.24 8.07
N GLU A 58 -1.29 0.42 7.56
CA GLU A 58 -0.18 -0.20 6.85
C GLU A 58 0.70 -1.06 7.76
N LEU A 59 0.99 -0.59 8.98
CA LEU A 59 1.64 -1.44 9.99
C LEU A 59 0.82 -2.69 10.27
N LEU A 60 -0.49 -2.55 10.50
CA LEU A 60 -1.38 -3.69 10.73
C LEU A 60 -1.37 -4.65 9.53
N CYS A 61 -1.42 -4.12 8.30
CA CYS A 61 -1.33 -4.91 7.07
C CYS A 61 0.01 -5.66 6.97
N GLY A 62 1.12 -5.00 7.29
CA GLY A 62 2.46 -5.60 7.31
C GLY A 62 2.55 -6.76 8.32
N PHE A 63 2.03 -6.55 9.53
CA PHE A 63 1.96 -7.60 10.56
C PHE A 63 1.04 -8.76 10.14
N LEU A 64 -0.11 -8.50 9.53
CA LEU A 64 -1.01 -9.54 9.01
C LEU A 64 -0.33 -10.36 7.90
N LEU A 65 0.37 -9.69 6.99
CA LEU A 65 1.14 -10.37 5.94
C LEU A 65 2.29 -11.20 6.54
N LEU A 66 3.03 -10.72 7.53
CA LEU A 66 4.12 -11.52 8.12
C LEU A 66 3.61 -12.66 9.01
N SER A 67 2.59 -12.41 9.83
CA SER A 67 2.08 -13.39 10.80
C SER A 67 1.58 -14.67 10.13
N GLY A 68 0.88 -14.60 9.01
CA GLY A 68 0.45 -15.83 8.33
C GLY A 68 1.57 -16.61 7.63
N LEU A 69 2.85 -16.20 7.70
CA LEU A 69 3.98 -17.08 7.37
C LEU A 69 4.21 -18.12 8.46
N PHE A 70 3.93 -17.74 9.71
CA PHE A 70 4.14 -18.57 10.91
C PHE A 70 2.86 -19.28 11.35
N VAL A 71 1.71 -18.63 11.13
CA VAL A 71 0.42 -19.21 11.45
C VAL A 71 0.10 -20.28 10.40
N PHE A 72 0.18 -21.55 10.80
CA PHE A 72 -0.46 -22.70 10.14
C PHE A 72 -2.00 -22.60 10.15
N GLY A 73 -2.56 -21.39 10.27
CA GLY A 73 -3.98 -21.13 10.39
C GLY A 73 -4.71 -21.31 9.07
N SER A 74 -6.05 -21.37 9.17
CA SER A 74 -6.91 -21.64 8.02
C SER A 74 -6.60 -20.67 6.88
N SER A 75 -6.50 -21.22 5.67
CA SER A 75 -6.24 -20.47 4.42
C SER A 75 -7.12 -19.21 4.32
N SER A 76 -8.33 -19.28 4.85
CA SER A 76 -9.34 -18.23 4.88
C SER A 76 -8.92 -16.96 5.63
N ALA A 77 -8.24 -17.07 6.78
CA ALA A 77 -7.86 -15.88 7.56
C ALA A 77 -6.76 -15.07 6.84
N VAL A 78 -5.80 -15.77 6.23
CA VAL A 78 -4.72 -15.15 5.45
C VAL A 78 -5.27 -14.55 4.14
N HIS A 79 -6.19 -15.25 3.49
CA HIS A 79 -6.87 -14.73 2.30
C HIS A 79 -7.67 -13.46 2.60
N LEU A 80 -8.52 -13.48 3.64
CA LEU A 80 -9.33 -12.34 4.06
C LEU A 80 -8.46 -11.15 4.47
N GLY A 81 -7.41 -11.40 5.27
CA GLY A 81 -6.44 -10.36 5.66
C GLY A 81 -5.77 -9.73 4.44
N GLY A 82 -5.31 -10.53 3.48
CA GLY A 82 -4.69 -10.01 2.26
C GLY A 82 -5.68 -9.25 1.35
N LEU A 83 -6.94 -9.65 1.30
CA LEU A 83 -7.99 -8.93 0.57
C LEU A 83 -8.24 -7.56 1.20
N ILE A 84 -8.27 -7.48 2.53
CA ILE A 84 -8.34 -6.21 3.27
C ILE A 84 -7.15 -5.31 2.91
N VAL A 85 -5.92 -5.84 2.93
CA VAL A 85 -4.71 -5.09 2.52
C VAL A 85 -4.85 -4.55 1.09
N LEU A 86 -5.36 -5.37 0.17
CA LEU A 86 -5.55 -4.96 -1.22
C LEU A 86 -6.56 -3.81 -1.35
N ILE A 87 -7.68 -3.87 -0.64
CA ILE A 87 -8.70 -2.81 -0.67
C ILE A 87 -8.13 -1.50 -0.13
N PHE A 88 -7.44 -1.53 1.02
CA PHE A 88 -6.82 -0.33 1.59
C PHE A 88 -5.75 0.25 0.66
N TRP A 89 -4.97 -0.61 0.01
CA TRP A 89 -3.96 -0.19 -0.95
C TRP A 89 -4.59 0.48 -2.18
N LEU A 90 -5.67 -0.07 -2.73
CA LEU A 90 -6.41 0.54 -3.84
C LEU A 90 -7.00 1.89 -3.43
N ALA A 91 -7.57 2.00 -2.23
CA ALA A 91 -8.05 3.27 -1.69
C ALA A 91 -6.93 4.32 -1.62
N ARG A 92 -5.72 3.93 -1.19
CA ARG A 92 -4.54 4.81 -1.18
C ARG A 92 -4.19 5.30 -2.58
N ILE A 93 -4.23 4.44 -3.60
CA ILE A 93 -3.96 4.85 -5.00
C ILE A 93 -4.93 5.95 -5.42
N VAL A 94 -6.23 5.77 -5.13
CA VAL A 94 -7.26 6.76 -5.48
C VAL A 94 -6.98 8.09 -4.79
N LEU A 95 -6.71 8.05 -3.48
CA LEU A 95 -6.43 9.25 -2.69
C LEU A 95 -5.17 9.97 -3.19
N GLN A 96 -4.10 9.24 -3.40
CA GLN A 96 -2.79 9.81 -3.76
C GLN A 96 -2.72 10.29 -5.20
N SER A 97 -3.23 9.50 -6.15
CA SER A 97 -3.08 9.81 -7.58
C SER A 97 -4.18 10.71 -8.09
N PHE A 98 -5.39 10.63 -7.54
CA PHE A 98 -6.54 11.36 -8.08
C PHE A 98 -6.98 12.48 -7.14
N ILE A 99 -7.28 12.18 -5.88
CA ILE A 99 -7.86 13.18 -4.96
C ILE A 99 -6.83 14.27 -4.62
N TRP A 100 -5.63 13.89 -4.19
CA TRP A 100 -4.58 14.85 -3.85
C TRP A 100 -3.82 15.40 -5.05
N GLY A 101 -3.97 14.82 -6.25
CA GLY A 101 -3.46 15.42 -7.48
C GLY A 101 -4.29 16.61 -7.98
N ILE A 102 -5.50 16.81 -7.46
CA ILE A 102 -6.42 17.89 -7.81
C ILE A 102 -6.12 19.12 -6.94
N ILE A 103 -5.77 20.24 -7.58
CA ILE A 103 -5.56 21.52 -6.91
C ILE A 103 -6.86 22.34 -7.05
N ILE A 104 -7.57 22.49 -5.94
CA ILE A 104 -8.75 23.36 -5.85
C ILE A 104 -8.26 24.75 -5.43
N SER A 105 -8.49 25.75 -6.28
CA SER A 105 -8.15 27.16 -6.02
C SER A 105 -9.38 28.04 -6.23
N ASP A 106 -9.39 29.26 -5.71
CA ASP A 106 -10.47 30.25 -5.87
C ASP A 106 -10.81 30.57 -7.34
N ARG A 107 -9.92 30.18 -8.28
CA ARG A 107 -10.09 30.36 -9.74
C ARG A 107 -10.62 29.10 -10.46
N GLY A 108 -10.97 28.04 -9.73
CA GLY A 108 -11.50 26.78 -10.26
C GLY A 108 -10.71 25.54 -9.87
N ILE A 109 -11.15 24.39 -10.38
CA ILE A 109 -10.50 23.09 -10.19
C ILE A 109 -9.44 22.92 -11.28
N SER A 110 -8.17 22.79 -10.89
CA SER A 110 -7.07 22.58 -11.83
C SER A 110 -6.29 21.31 -11.50
N PHE A 111 -6.11 20.45 -12.50
CA PHE A 111 -5.31 19.24 -12.39
C PHE A 111 -4.02 19.45 -13.19
N ARG A 112 -2.93 19.80 -12.49
CA ARG A 112 -1.61 19.98 -13.10
C ARG A 112 -0.53 19.27 -12.28
N PRO A 113 -0.61 17.94 -12.10
CA PRO A 113 0.48 17.21 -11.49
C PRO A 113 1.72 17.25 -12.40
N ASN A 114 2.90 17.10 -11.81
CA ASN A 114 4.08 16.73 -12.58
C ASN A 114 3.83 15.36 -13.22
N ILE A 115 3.55 15.34 -14.53
CA ILE A 115 3.04 14.17 -15.24
C ILE A 115 3.97 12.95 -15.10
N TYR A 116 5.29 13.18 -15.10
CA TYR A 116 6.27 12.10 -14.99
C TYR A 116 6.28 11.47 -13.60
N GLN A 117 6.24 12.30 -12.55
CA GLN A 117 6.16 11.81 -11.17
C GLN A 117 4.82 11.11 -10.91
N TRP A 118 3.73 11.67 -11.44
CA TRP A 118 2.40 11.08 -11.30
C TRP A 118 2.31 9.69 -11.92
N ILE A 119 2.76 9.53 -13.18
CA ILE A 119 2.78 8.23 -13.86
C ILE A 119 3.66 7.24 -13.10
N LEU A 120 4.86 7.66 -12.66
CA LEU A 120 5.78 6.79 -11.94
C LEU A 120 5.18 6.28 -10.62
N THR A 121 4.61 7.17 -9.82
CA THR A 121 3.93 6.82 -8.57
C THR A 121 2.75 5.89 -8.83
N PHE A 122 1.91 6.21 -9.82
CA PHE A 122 0.74 5.38 -10.16
C PHE A 122 1.12 3.96 -10.59
N VAL A 123 2.10 3.83 -11.50
CA VAL A 123 2.59 2.52 -11.97
C VAL A 123 3.24 1.73 -10.84
N THR A 124 4.02 2.39 -9.97
CA THR A 124 4.64 1.74 -8.81
C THR A 124 3.57 1.19 -7.87
N SER A 125 2.52 1.97 -7.59
CA SER A 125 1.43 1.51 -6.74
C SER A 125 0.60 0.39 -7.37
N LEU A 126 0.42 0.39 -8.70
CA LEU A 126 -0.19 -0.73 -9.42
C LEU A 126 0.66 -2.01 -9.35
N LEU A 127 1.99 -1.90 -9.44
CA LEU A 127 2.89 -3.04 -9.27
C LEU A 127 2.73 -3.66 -7.87
N ILE A 128 2.67 -2.83 -6.82
CA ILE A 128 2.45 -3.30 -5.45
C ILE A 128 1.06 -3.95 -5.32
N ALA A 129 0.02 -3.35 -5.89
CA ALA A 129 -1.33 -3.94 -5.92
C ALA A 129 -1.33 -5.33 -6.59
N SER A 130 -0.62 -5.47 -7.72
CA SER A 130 -0.47 -6.75 -8.42
C SER A 130 0.25 -7.79 -7.57
N ALA A 131 1.29 -7.39 -6.84
CA ALA A 131 2.05 -8.26 -5.95
C ALA A 131 1.17 -8.76 -4.79
N ILE A 132 0.36 -7.89 -4.18
CA ILE A 132 -0.59 -8.26 -3.13
C ILE A 132 -1.61 -9.26 -3.69
N ASN A 133 -2.18 -8.99 -4.87
CA ASN A 133 -3.16 -9.88 -5.50
C ASN A 133 -2.59 -11.28 -5.78
N VAL A 134 -1.34 -11.38 -6.22
CA VAL A 134 -0.65 -12.68 -6.39
C VAL A 134 -0.55 -13.44 -5.06
N VAL A 135 -0.25 -12.75 -3.96
CA VAL A 135 -0.20 -13.37 -2.63
C VAL A 135 -1.58 -13.82 -2.17
N VAL A 136 -2.62 -13.01 -2.37
CA VAL A 136 -4.02 -13.31 -1.97
C VAL A 136 -4.58 -14.52 -2.72
N ASN A 137 -4.46 -14.54 -4.04
CA ASN A 137 -5.02 -15.60 -4.89
C ASN A 137 -4.31 -16.95 -4.68
N ARG A 138 -3.12 -16.97 -4.06
CA ARG A 138 -2.48 -18.23 -3.74
C ARG A 138 -3.23 -19.02 -2.67
N TYR A 139 -3.99 -18.35 -1.80
CA TYR A 139 -4.77 -18.96 -0.72
C TYR A 139 -6.19 -19.36 -1.14
N ASP A 140 -6.67 -18.82 -2.27
CA ASP A 140 -7.97 -19.18 -2.87
C ASP A 140 -7.92 -20.54 -3.59
N ASN A 141 -6.78 -20.86 -4.22
CA ASN A 141 -6.55 -22.14 -4.90
C ASN A 141 -6.10 -23.30 -3.97
N ARG A 142 -6.59 -23.36 -2.73
CA ARG A 142 -6.36 -24.48 -1.79
C ARG A 142 -7.65 -24.85 -1.10
#